data_AF-A0A7C7QEQ6-F1
#
_entry.id   AF-A0A7C7QEQ6-F1
#
_cell.length_a   1.000
_cell.length_b   1.000
_cell.length_c   1.000
_cell.angle_alpha   90.00
_cell.angle_beta   90.00
_cell.angle_gamma   90.00
#
_symmetry.space_group_name_H-M   'P 1'
#
loop_
_entity.id
_entity.type
_entity.pdbx_description
1 polymer ?
#
loop_
_entity_poly.entity_id
_entity_poly.type
_entity_poly.pdbx_seq_one_letter_code
_entity_poly.pdbx_strand_id
1 'polypeptide(L)'
;MQPLNTYVSALEVCVYEHVSGGGYAGQKLPVWGLAEGYSMLRTLLEDFKRLGCRVSTLLDERVKAEGLKADVVKPVKSSLEVEALLEDLASRADATLIVAPEQGEVLSKLIRLAEKHGSTVL
;
A
#
# COMPACT_ATOMS: atom_id res chain seq x y z
N MET A 1 -41.24 8.87 11.75
CA MET A 1 -40.08 7.99 12.04
C MET A 1 -39.02 8.30 11.01
N GLN A 2 -37.98 9.06 11.36
CA GLN A 2 -36.88 9.37 10.43
C GLN A 2 -36.00 8.12 10.29
N PRO A 3 -35.50 7.77 9.08
CA PRO A 3 -34.59 6.66 8.94
C PRO A 3 -33.27 6.99 9.65
N LEU A 4 -32.81 6.05 10.49
CA LEU A 4 -31.50 6.11 11.13
C LEU A 4 -30.46 5.97 10.01
N ASN A 5 -29.90 7.09 9.56
CA ASN A 5 -28.83 7.07 8.58
C ASN A 5 -27.53 6.69 9.28
N THR A 6 -27.32 5.38 9.48
CA THR A 6 -26.04 4.85 9.93
C THR A 6 -25.05 5.04 8.78
N TYR A 7 -24.33 6.16 8.78
CA TYR A 7 -23.18 6.34 7.91
C TYR A 7 -22.12 5.31 8.33
N VAL A 8 -22.04 4.18 7.62
CA VAL A 8 -20.85 3.34 7.70
C VAL A 8 -19.74 4.14 7.04
N SER A 9 -18.72 4.53 7.81
CA SER A 9 -17.54 5.17 7.24
C SER A 9 -16.92 4.23 6.21
N ALA A 10 -16.46 4.78 5.08
CA ALA A 10 -15.74 4.00 4.09
C ALA A 10 -14.53 3.30 4.75
N LEU A 11 -14.34 2.01 4.47
CA LEU A 11 -13.18 1.26 4.96
C LEU A 11 -11.89 1.90 4.47
N GLU A 12 -10.91 2.03 5.36
CA GLU A 12 -9.55 2.50 5.06
C GLU A 12 -8.68 1.29 4.72
N VAL A 13 -8.14 1.25 3.51
CA VAL A 13 -7.31 0.15 3.02
C VAL A 13 -5.92 0.66 2.65
N CYS A 14 -4.88 0.08 3.25
CA CYS A 14 -3.50 0.29 2.84
C CYS A 14 -3.12 -0.77 1.80
N VAL A 15 -2.68 -0.36 0.61
CA VAL A 15 -2.13 -1.27 -0.40
C VAL A 15 -0.66 -0.94 -0.60
N TYR A 16 0.20 -1.94 -0.43
CA TYR A 16 1.64 -1.78 -0.61
C TYR A 16 2.16 -2.80 -1.61
N GLU A 17 2.90 -2.33 -2.62
CA GLU A 17 3.65 -3.20 -3.53
C GLU A 17 5.14 -2.89 -3.40
N HIS A 18 5.96 -3.92 -3.20
CA HIS A 18 7.35 -3.75 -2.77
C HIS A 18 8.25 -3.05 -3.78
N VAL A 19 8.15 -3.37 -5.07
CA VAL A 19 9.06 -2.86 -6.10
C VAL A 19 8.79 -1.38 -6.39
N SER A 20 7.54 -1.04 -6.69
CA SER A 20 7.10 0.32 -7.00
C SER A 20 6.92 1.18 -5.75
N GLY A 21 6.69 0.57 -4.58
CA GLY A 21 6.49 1.25 -3.30
C GLY A 21 7.75 1.63 -2.54
N GLY A 22 8.95 1.35 -3.09
CA GLY A 22 10.22 1.83 -2.54
C GLY A 22 11.08 0.80 -1.82
N GLY A 23 10.78 -0.51 -1.94
CA GLY A 23 11.65 -1.58 -1.43
C GLY A 23 13.08 -1.57 -1.99
N TYR A 24 13.28 -0.91 -3.14
CA TYR A 24 14.59 -0.67 -3.77
C TYR A 24 15.00 0.81 -3.73
N ALA A 25 14.40 1.64 -2.87
CA ALA A 25 14.80 3.03 -2.72
C ALA A 25 16.27 3.13 -2.27
N GLY A 26 17.00 4.08 -2.85
CA GLY A 26 18.48 4.16 -2.70
C GLY A 26 19.28 3.11 -3.49
N GLN A 27 18.64 2.15 -4.15
CA GLN A 27 19.26 1.18 -5.06
C GLN A 27 18.75 1.38 -6.49
N LYS A 28 19.37 0.75 -7.49
CA LYS A 28 18.83 0.77 -8.85
C LYS A 28 17.47 0.07 -8.88
N LEU A 29 16.43 0.75 -9.36
CA LEU A 29 15.12 0.09 -9.57
C LEU A 29 15.30 -1.10 -10.51
N PRO A 30 14.78 -2.28 -10.13
CA PRO A 30 14.89 -3.44 -10.98
C PRO A 30 14.05 -3.23 -12.25
N VAL A 31 14.69 -3.41 -13.41
CA VAL A 31 14.00 -3.31 -14.72
C VAL A 31 12.98 -4.43 -14.85
N TRP A 32 13.34 -5.61 -14.33
CA TRP A 32 12.41 -6.71 -14.13
C TRP A 32 11.50 -6.38 -12.95
N GLY A 33 10.19 -6.54 -13.10
CA GLY A 33 9.23 -6.39 -12.01
C GLY A 33 8.68 -4.98 -11.77
N LEU A 34 9.32 -3.87 -12.16
CA LEU A 34 8.73 -2.53 -11.91
C LEU A 34 7.39 -2.33 -12.62
N ALA A 35 7.30 -2.68 -13.91
CA ALA A 35 6.06 -2.54 -14.67
C ALA A 35 4.95 -3.47 -14.15
N GLU A 36 5.31 -4.69 -13.77
CA GLU A 36 4.41 -5.70 -13.21
C GLU A 36 3.90 -5.29 -11.82
N GLY A 37 4.82 -4.91 -10.93
CA GLY A 37 4.54 -4.41 -9.59
C GLY A 37 3.64 -3.18 -9.60
N TYR A 38 3.98 -2.16 -10.40
CA TYR A 38 3.13 -0.98 -10.54
C TYR A 38 1.74 -1.32 -11.12
N SER A 39 1.65 -2.29 -12.03
CA SER A 39 0.37 -2.74 -12.58
C SER A 39 -0.48 -3.44 -11.54
N MET A 40 0.11 -4.29 -10.69
CA MET A 40 -0.57 -4.93 -9.56
C MET A 40 -1.06 -3.87 -8.57
N LEU A 41 -0.18 -2.96 -8.15
CA LEU A 41 -0.53 -1.86 -7.24
C LEU A 41 -1.72 -1.05 -7.78
N ARG A 42 -1.63 -0.59 -9.03
CA ARG A 42 -2.69 0.19 -9.67
C ARG A 42 -4.00 -0.58 -9.70
N THR A 43 -3.99 -1.84 -10.13
CA THR A 43 -5.21 -2.67 -10.24
C THR A 43 -5.89 -2.84 -8.88
N LEU A 44 -5.12 -3.16 -7.84
CA LEU A 44 -5.64 -3.36 -6.49
C LEU A 44 -6.25 -2.07 -5.91
N LEU A 45 -5.58 -0.94 -6.10
CA LEU A 45 -6.12 0.37 -5.71
C LEU A 45 -7.44 0.66 -6.44
N GLU A 46 -7.52 0.40 -7.76
CA GLU A 46 -8.75 0.60 -8.52
C GLU A 46 -9.89 -0.28 -8.03
N ASP A 47 -9.63 -1.55 -7.69
CA ASP A 47 -10.65 -2.47 -7.22
C ASP A 47 -11.18 -2.05 -5.84
N PHE A 48 -10.31 -1.66 -4.89
CA PHE A 48 -10.77 -1.13 -3.61
C PHE A 48 -11.53 0.20 -3.75
N LYS A 49 -11.12 1.09 -4.67
CA LYS A 49 -11.91 2.29 -4.98
C LYS A 49 -13.30 1.94 -5.51
N ARG A 50 -13.43 0.90 -6.36
CA ARG A 50 -14.72 0.42 -6.88
C ARG A 50 -15.62 -0.17 -5.79
N LEU A 51 -15.02 -0.75 -4.75
CA LEU A 51 -15.73 -1.23 -3.56
C LEU A 51 -16.13 -0.11 -2.58
N GLY A 52 -15.78 1.15 -2.87
CA GLY A 52 -16.12 2.30 -2.03
C GLY A 52 -15.14 2.53 -0.88
N CYS A 53 -13.99 1.84 -0.86
CA CYS A 53 -12.96 2.06 0.14
C CYS A 53 -12.20 3.38 -0.10
N ARG A 54 -11.63 3.90 0.98
CA ARG A 54 -10.55 4.89 0.94
C ARG A 54 -9.24 4.13 0.92
N VAL A 55 -8.35 4.48 0.00
CA VAL A 55 -7.11 3.73 -0.21
C VAL A 55 -5.88 4.60 -0.04
N SER A 56 -4.87 4.02 0.61
CA SER A 56 -3.56 4.61 0.81
C SER A 56 -2.44 3.71 0.29
N THR A 57 -1.33 4.30 -0.13
CA THR A 57 -0.17 3.55 -0.61
C THR A 57 1.14 4.30 -0.44
N LEU A 58 2.24 3.56 -0.60
CA LEU A 58 3.59 4.10 -0.76
C LEU A 58 3.97 4.06 -2.24
N LEU A 59 4.75 5.04 -2.70
CA LEU A 59 5.30 5.04 -4.05
C LEU A 59 6.74 5.56 -4.02
N ASP A 60 7.68 4.82 -4.60
CA ASP A 60 9.05 5.29 -4.81
C ASP A 60 9.03 6.62 -5.58
N GLU A 61 9.75 7.64 -5.10
CA GLU A 61 9.71 9.00 -5.66
C GLU A 61 10.14 9.07 -7.13
N ARG A 62 10.86 8.05 -7.61
CA ARG A 62 11.34 7.94 -9.00
C ARG A 62 10.25 7.38 -9.93
N VAL A 63 9.17 6.83 -9.40
CA VAL A 63 8.04 6.28 -10.14
C VAL A 63 6.95 7.34 -10.27
N LYS A 64 6.41 7.51 -11.49
CA LYS A 64 5.34 8.47 -11.74
C LYS A 64 4.01 7.93 -11.23
N ALA A 65 3.29 8.71 -10.41
CA ALA A 65 1.96 8.37 -9.91
C ALA A 65 0.83 8.52 -10.94
N GLU A 66 1.16 8.68 -12.23
CA GLU A 66 0.16 8.94 -13.27
C GLU A 66 -0.81 7.76 -13.41
N GLY A 67 -2.11 8.07 -13.33
CA GLY A 67 -3.18 7.05 -13.38
C GLY A 67 -3.35 6.23 -12.09
N LEU A 68 -2.60 6.51 -11.02
CA LEU A 68 -2.74 5.84 -9.73
C LEU A 68 -3.96 6.40 -8.98
N LYS A 69 -4.95 5.55 -8.68
CA LYS A 69 -6.17 5.96 -7.99
C LYS A 69 -6.07 5.69 -6.48
N ALA A 70 -5.39 6.59 -5.77
CA ALA A 70 -5.28 6.54 -4.32
C ALA A 70 -5.77 7.84 -3.67
N ASP A 71 -6.35 7.74 -2.46
CA ASP A 71 -6.72 8.91 -1.65
C ASP A 71 -5.50 9.49 -0.93
N VAL A 72 -4.51 8.64 -0.61
CA VAL A 72 -3.22 9.02 -0.02
C VAL A 72 -2.09 8.28 -0.73
N VAL A 73 -1.09 9.02 -1.22
CA VAL A 73 0.17 8.47 -1.74
C VAL A 73 1.31 9.09 -0.96
N LYS A 74 2.09 8.28 -0.25
CA LYS A 74 3.30 8.75 0.43
C LYS A 74 4.53 8.44 -0.43
N PRO A 75 5.31 9.47 -0.84
CA PRO A 75 6.52 9.24 -1.61
C PRO A 75 7.58 8.59 -0.72
N VAL A 76 8.31 7.63 -1.27
CA VAL A 76 9.47 6.98 -0.65
C VAL A 76 10.74 7.43 -1.34
N LYS A 77 11.61 8.09 -0.58
CA LYS A 77 12.91 8.62 -1.01
C LYS A 77 14.08 7.72 -0.63
N SER A 78 13.89 6.93 0.42
CA SER A 78 14.92 6.06 0.98
C SER A 78 14.31 4.73 1.43
N SER A 79 15.07 3.65 1.33
CA SER A 79 14.62 2.34 1.84
C SER A 79 14.45 2.36 3.37
N LEU A 80 15.14 3.26 4.07
CA LEU A 80 15.09 3.41 5.52
C LEU A 80 13.75 3.93 6.04
N GLU A 81 12.94 4.58 5.19
CA GLU A 81 11.63 5.12 5.59
C GLU A 81 10.45 4.23 5.19
N VAL A 82 10.67 3.18 4.39
CA VAL A 82 9.61 2.27 3.92
C VAL A 82 8.84 1.69 5.10
N GLU A 83 9.55 1.13 6.07
CA GLU A 83 8.92 0.48 7.23
C GLU A 83 8.11 1.50 8.03
N ALA A 84 8.70 2.65 8.37
CA ALA A 84 8.02 3.69 9.15
C ALA A 84 6.78 4.27 8.43
N LEU A 85 6.86 4.47 7.11
CA LEU A 85 5.74 4.97 6.33
C LEU A 85 4.65 3.90 6.17
N LEU A 86 5.03 2.63 6.04
CA LEU A 86 4.09 1.52 5.96
C LEU A 86 3.39 1.29 7.30
N GLU A 87 4.11 1.29 8.42
CA GLU A 87 3.54 1.25 9.78
C GLU A 87 2.52 2.37 9.98
N ASP A 88 2.89 3.58 9.57
CA ASP A 88 2.04 4.76 9.69
C ASP A 88 0.76 4.65 8.85
N LEU A 89 0.82 4.14 7.61
CA LEU A 89 -0.39 3.85 6.81
C LEU A 89 -1.21 2.69 7.38
N ALA A 90 -0.58 1.57 7.75
CA ALA A 90 -1.24 0.39 8.29
C ALA A 90 -1.96 0.69 9.61
N SER A 91 -1.39 1.54 10.47
CA SER A 91 -2.00 1.95 11.75
C SER A 91 -3.31 2.73 11.62
N ARG A 92 -3.62 3.24 10.42
CA ARG A 92 -4.86 3.95 10.11
C ARG A 92 -5.80 3.17 9.21
N ALA A 93 -5.40 1.97 8.79
CA ALA A 93 -6.15 1.14 7.87
C ALA A 93 -6.91 0.05 8.63
N ASP A 94 -8.14 -0.23 8.20
CA ASP A 94 -8.91 -1.39 8.63
C ASP A 94 -8.28 -2.68 8.08
N ALA A 95 -7.72 -2.61 6.87
CA ALA A 95 -7.01 -3.71 6.22
C ALA A 95 -5.76 -3.25 5.47
N THR A 96 -4.73 -4.10 5.44
CA THR A 96 -3.48 -3.87 4.72
C THR A 96 -3.24 -5.03 3.76
N LEU A 97 -3.14 -4.75 2.45
CA LEU A 97 -2.79 -5.71 1.41
C LEU A 97 -1.33 -5.50 0.99
N ILE A 98 -0.51 -6.55 1.09
CA ILE A 98 0.93 -6.49 0.81
C ILE A 98 1.26 -7.39 -0.39
N VAL A 99 1.83 -6.80 -1.43
CA VAL A 99 2.41 -7.50 -2.57
C VAL A 99 3.92 -7.37 -2.49
N ALA A 100 4.62 -8.45 -2.20
CA ALA A 100 6.06 -8.45 -2.08
C ALA A 100 6.64 -9.83 -2.43
N PRO A 101 7.90 -9.91 -2.88
CA PRO A 101 8.57 -11.19 -3.09
C PRO A 101 8.67 -12.01 -1.78
N GLU A 102 8.53 -13.32 -1.85
CA GLU A 102 8.77 -14.22 -0.72
C GLU A 102 10.27 -14.38 -0.42
N GLN A 103 11.13 -14.17 -1.43
CA GLN A 103 12.57 -14.35 -1.31
C GLN A 103 13.16 -13.41 -0.25
N GLY A 104 14.12 -13.91 0.53
CA GLY A 104 14.78 -13.12 1.58
C GLY A 104 13.87 -12.73 2.75
N GLU A 105 12.73 -13.40 2.90
CA GLU A 105 11.73 -13.14 3.94
C GLU A 105 11.12 -11.73 3.86
N VAL A 106 11.15 -11.11 2.67
CA VAL A 106 10.64 -9.74 2.49
C VAL A 106 9.15 -9.68 2.83
N LEU A 107 8.33 -10.54 2.22
CA LEU A 107 6.89 -10.59 2.51
C LEU A 107 6.59 -10.85 3.99
N SER A 108 7.23 -11.85 4.61
CA SER A 108 6.94 -12.22 6.00
C SER A 108 7.37 -11.15 7.01
N LYS A 109 8.43 -10.37 6.73
CA LYS A 109 8.82 -9.21 7.53
C LYS A 109 7.78 -8.09 7.45
N LEU A 110 7.28 -7.79 6.26
CA LEU A 110 6.27 -6.75 6.03
C LEU A 110 4.92 -7.12 6.65
N ILE A 111 4.50 -8.39 6.58
CA ILE A 111 3.28 -8.87 7.24
C ILE A 111 3.37 -8.65 8.75
N ARG A 112 4.45 -9.10 9.40
CA ARG A 112 4.66 -8.92 10.85
C ARG A 112 4.64 -7.44 11.25
N LEU A 113 5.20 -6.58 10.41
CA LEU A 113 5.19 -5.13 10.59
C LEU A 113 3.75 -4.61 10.62
N ALA A 114 2.93 -4.95 9.62
CA ALA A 114 1.54 -4.50 9.53
C ALA A 114 0.64 -5.08 10.63
N GLU A 115 0.77 -6.38 10.97
CA GLU A 115 -0.03 -7.05 12.00
C GLU A 115 0.14 -6.43 13.38
N LYS A 116 1.33 -5.90 13.70
CA LYS A 116 1.62 -5.22 14.96
C LYS A 116 0.70 -4.03 15.22
N HIS A 117 0.09 -3.47 14.18
CA HIS A 117 -0.79 -2.30 14.25
C HIS A 117 -2.28 -2.64 14.23
N GLY A 118 -2.65 -3.93 14.29
CA GLY A 118 -4.04 -4.36 14.41
C GLY A 118 -4.86 -4.29 13.12
N SER A 119 -4.25 -3.90 11.99
CA SER A 119 -4.88 -3.99 10.68
C SER A 119 -5.01 -5.45 10.26
N THR A 120 -6.13 -5.82 9.64
CA THR A 120 -6.25 -7.14 9.01
C THR A 120 -5.30 -7.21 7.83
N VAL A 121 -4.34 -8.13 7.84
CA VAL A 121 -3.41 -8.30 6.71
C VAL A 121 -3.97 -9.32 5.72
N LEU A 122 -4.03 -8.93 4.44
CA LEU A 122 -4.56 -9.71 3.32
C LEU A 122 -3.44 -10.20 2.42
#